data_AF-A0A2N3F5H4-F1
#
_entry.id   AF-A0A2N3F5H4-F1
#
_cell.length_a   1.000
_cell.length_b   1.000
_cell.length_c   1.000
_cell.angle_alpha   90.00
_cell.angle_beta   90.00
_cell.angle_gamma   90.00
#
_symmetry.space_group_name_H-M   'P 1'
#
loop_
_entity.id
_entity.type
_entity.pdbx_description
1 polymer ?
#
loop_
_entity_poly.entity_id
_entity_poly.type
_entity_poly.pdbx_seq_one_letter_code
_entity_poly.pdbx_strand_id
1 'polypeptide(L)'
;MFEFIAGIFALGIVAQVVFWTVAGLLFPLFWLWMLVDAALRTDAEYPTRGPNEKVVWILLIAFFQIVSVFYFFMVFRKLSRGSSPAPVSAAVA
;
A
#
# COMPACT_ATOMS: atom_id res chain seq x y z
N MET A 1 29.09 17.69 -31.48
CA MET A 1 28.59 18.31 -30.22
C MET A 1 27.07 18.33 -30.19
N PHE A 2 26.39 18.88 -31.20
CA PHE A 2 24.93 18.90 -31.30
C PHE A 2 24.28 17.51 -31.27
N GLU A 3 24.77 16.56 -32.08
CA GLU A 3 24.27 15.16 -32.10
C GLU A 3 24.38 14.45 -30.75
N PHE A 4 25.46 14.70 -30.01
CA PHE A 4 25.67 14.11 -28.68
C PHE A 4 24.65 14.66 -27.67
N ILE A 5 24.40 15.97 -27.70
CA ILE A 5 23.40 16.62 -26.86
C ILE A 5 22.00 16.08 -27.19
N ALA A 6 21.64 16.02 -28.48
CA ALA A 6 20.37 15.47 -28.93
C ALA A 6 20.16 14.02 -28.46
N GLY A 7 21.21 13.19 -28.51
CA GLY A 7 21.17 11.82 -28.00
C GLY A 7 20.83 11.72 -26.50
N ILE A 8 21.44 12.57 -25.67
CA ILE A 8 21.16 12.59 -24.21
C ILE A 8 19.72 13.02 -23.95
N PHE A 9 19.24 14.06 -24.64
CA PHE A 9 17.86 14.53 -24.49
C PHE A 9 16.85 13.46 -24.92
N ALA A 10 17.08 12.78 -26.05
CA ALA A 10 16.22 11.69 -26.51
C ALA A 10 16.16 10.55 -25.48
N LEU A 11 17.30 10.15 -24.93
CA LEU A 11 17.36 9.13 -23.88
C LEU A 11 16.60 9.57 -22.61
N GLY A 12 16.76 10.83 -22.20
CA GLY A 12 16.06 11.41 -21.06
C GLY A 12 14.54 11.40 -21.24
N ILE A 13 14.06 11.75 -22.43
CA ILE A 13 12.62 11.70 -22.76
C ILE A 13 12.11 10.27 -22.70
N VAL A 14 12.80 9.31 -23.30
CA VAL A 14 12.41 7.90 -23.26
C VAL A 14 12.34 7.39 -21.82
N ALA A 15 13.36 7.68 -21.01
CA ALA A 15 13.39 7.30 -19.61
C ALA A 15 12.22 7.90 -18.82
N GLN A 16 11.91 9.19 -19.05
CA GLN A 16 10.81 9.87 -18.40
C GLN A 16 9.45 9.29 -18.81
N VAL A 17 9.24 9.02 -20.09
CA VAL A 17 8.00 8.39 -20.60
C VAL A 17 7.82 7.01 -19.98
N VAL A 18 8.86 6.19 -19.96
CA VAL A 18 8.82 4.85 -19.35
C VAL A 18 8.53 4.95 -17.87
N PHE A 19 9.22 5.83 -17.14
CA PHE A 19 9.01 6.02 -15.71
C PHE A 19 7.57 6.40 -15.39
N TRP A 20 7.02 7.43 -16.05
CA TRP A 20 5.65 7.88 -15.79
C TRP A 20 4.60 6.87 -16.22
N THR A 21 4.85 6.12 -17.30
CA THR A 21 3.93 5.04 -17.73
C THR A 21 3.88 3.94 -16.69
N VAL A 22 5.04 3.47 -16.22
CA VAL A 22 5.12 2.41 -15.22
C VAL A 22 4.55 2.89 -13.88
N ALA A 23 4.93 4.08 -13.42
CA ALA A 23 4.41 4.65 -12.18
C ALA A 23 2.89 4.86 -12.26
N GLY A 24 2.39 5.38 -13.38
CA GLY A 24 0.97 5.63 -13.62
C GLY A 24 0.11 4.37 -13.67
N LEU A 25 0.70 3.19 -13.88
CA LEU A 25 0.00 1.90 -13.83
C LEU A 25 0.15 1.22 -12.45
N LEU A 26 1.38 1.17 -11.93
CA LEU A 26 1.67 0.45 -10.69
C LEU A 26 1.11 1.16 -9.46
N PHE A 27 1.19 2.49 -9.41
CA PHE A 27 0.72 3.26 -8.26
C PHE A 27 -0.80 3.10 -8.02
N PRO A 28 -1.69 3.29 -9.01
CA PRO A 28 -3.13 3.10 -8.78
C PRO A 28 -3.48 1.64 -8.50
N LEU A 29 -2.79 0.67 -9.12
CA LEU A 29 -2.99 -0.74 -8.83
C LEU A 29 -2.65 -1.06 -7.37
N PHE A 30 -1.51 -0.56 -6.89
CA PHE A 30 -1.10 -0.69 -5.49
C PHE A 30 -2.10 0.00 -4.54
N TRP A 31 -2.53 1.22 -4.86
CA TRP A 31 -3.50 1.96 -4.06
C TRP A 31 -4.83 1.21 -3.92
N LEU A 32 -5.39 0.73 -5.04
CA LEU A 32 -6.62 -0.05 -5.05
C LEU A 32 -6.47 -1.35 -4.27
N TRP A 33 -5.34 -2.04 -4.42
CA TRP A 33 -5.06 -3.25 -3.67
C TRP A 33 -5.04 -2.99 -2.15
N MET A 34 -4.41 -1.91 -1.69
CA MET A 34 -4.41 -1.52 -0.28
C MET A 34 -5.80 -1.11 0.22
N LEU A 35 -6.60 -0.45 -0.61
CA LEU A 35 -7.97 -0.10 -0.27
C LEU A 35 -8.85 -1.35 -0.09
N VAL A 36 -8.71 -2.33 -0.99
CA VAL A 36 -9.42 -3.62 -0.90
C VAL A 36 -8.97 -4.39 0.35
N ASP A 37 -7.67 -4.45 0.64
CA ASP A 37 -7.16 -5.07 1.87
C ASP A 37 -7.79 -4.42 3.11
N ALA A 38 -7.79 -3.08 3.19
CA ALA A 38 -8.39 -2.36 4.31
C ALA A 38 -9.91 -2.62 4.43
N ALA A 39 -10.64 -2.75 3.33
CA ALA A 39 -12.07 -3.04 3.36
C ALA A 39 -12.38 -4.46 3.85
N LEU A 40 -11.57 -5.45 3.47
CA LEU A 40 -11.77 -6.85 3.82
C LEU A 40 -11.20 -7.24 5.18
N ARG A 41 -10.26 -6.46 5.72
CA ARG A 41 -9.61 -6.71 7.01
C ARG A 41 -10.58 -6.59 8.19
N THR A 42 -10.37 -7.40 9.23
CA THR A 42 -11.18 -7.35 10.45
C THR A 42 -10.72 -6.24 11.40
N ASP A 43 -11.64 -5.67 12.19
CA ASP A 43 -11.35 -4.53 13.09
C ASP A 43 -10.27 -4.83 14.14
N ALA A 44 -10.14 -6.10 14.55
CA ALA A 44 -9.20 -6.56 15.58
C ALA A 44 -7.73 -6.54 15.14
N GLU A 45 -7.48 -6.49 13.83
CA GLU A 45 -6.15 -6.50 13.23
C GLU A 45 -5.51 -5.10 13.13
N TYR A 46 -6.28 -4.04 13.39
CA TYR A 46 -5.77 -2.69 13.35
C TYR A 46 -4.94 -2.35 14.60
N PRO A 47 -3.88 -1.52 14.49
CA PRO A 47 -2.87 -1.36 15.54
C PRO A 47 -3.43 -0.88 16.89
N THR A 48 -4.37 0.05 16.85
CA THR A 48 -4.88 0.75 18.04
C THR A 48 -6.11 0.05 18.62
N ARG A 49 -6.77 -0.84 17.85
CA ARG A 49 -8.06 -1.48 18.18
C ARG A 49 -9.13 -0.49 18.69
N GLY A 50 -9.04 0.77 18.27
CA GLY A 50 -9.96 1.82 18.66
C GLY A 50 -11.30 1.70 17.94
N PRO A 51 -12.37 2.31 18.48
CA PRO A 51 -13.65 2.37 17.79
C PRO A 51 -13.48 3.06 16.44
N ASN A 52 -14.02 2.45 15.38
CA ASN A 52 -14.01 2.96 13.99
C ASN A 52 -12.63 3.09 13.33
N GLU A 53 -11.56 2.53 13.91
CA GLU A 53 -10.20 2.59 13.34
C GLU A 53 -10.16 2.09 11.89
N LYS A 54 -10.87 0.98 11.59
CA LYS A 54 -11.03 0.46 10.22
C LYS A 54 -11.59 1.51 9.26
N VAL A 55 -12.67 2.17 9.66
CA VAL A 55 -13.35 3.18 8.84
C VAL A 55 -12.40 4.35 8.58
N VAL A 56 -11.66 4.80 9.59
CA VAL A 56 -10.66 5.87 9.44
C VAL A 56 -9.61 5.50 8.40
N TRP A 57 -9.03 4.29 8.48
CA TRP A 57 -8.03 3.85 7.50
C TRP A 57 -8.59 3.75 6.07
N ILE A 58 -9.80 3.20 5.91
CA ILE A 58 -10.46 3.12 4.60
C ILE A 58 -10.67 4.53 4.02
N LEU A 59 -11.20 5.47 4.81
CA LEU A 59 -11.43 6.85 4.37
C LEU A 59 -10.11 7.54 4.02
N LEU A 60 -9.07 7.40 4.85
CA LEU A 60 -7.77 7.99 4.58
C LEU A 60 -7.16 7.45 3.28
N ILE A 61 -7.20 6.14 3.05
CA ILE A 61 -6.68 5.54 1.81
C ILE A 61 -7.52 5.99 0.61
N ALA A 62 -8.85 6.02 0.72
CA ALA A 62 -9.74 6.39 -0.37
C ALA A 62 -9.54 7.84 -0.84
N PHE A 63 -9.41 8.79 0.08
CA PHE A 63 -9.25 10.22 -0.25
C PHE A 63 -7.80 10.66 -0.44
N PHE A 64 -6.86 10.03 0.26
CA PHE A 64 -5.44 10.38 0.23
C PHE A 64 -4.63 9.17 -0.23
N GLN A 65 -4.49 9.01 -1.55
CA GLN A 65 -3.87 7.84 -2.18
C GLN A 65 -2.48 7.52 -1.60
N ILE A 66 -1.69 8.53 -1.24
CA ILE A 66 -0.36 8.36 -0.64
C ILE A 66 -0.39 7.64 0.72
N VAL A 67 -1.52 7.66 1.44
CA VAL A 67 -1.72 6.94 2.70
C VAL A 67 -1.64 5.42 2.51
N SER A 68 -1.90 4.90 1.31
CA SER A 68 -1.71 3.48 0.99
C SER A 68 -0.28 2.99 1.27
N VAL A 69 0.73 3.85 1.11
CA VAL A 69 2.13 3.53 1.42
C VAL A 69 2.32 3.38 2.93
N PHE A 70 1.79 4.31 3.73
CA PHE A 70 1.86 4.24 5.19
C PHE A 70 1.10 3.03 5.72
N TYR A 71 -0.11 2.79 5.19
CA TYR A 71 -0.91 1.62 5.51
C TYR A 71 -0.15 0.32 5.23
N PHE A 72 0.54 0.23 4.09
CA PHE A 72 1.34 -0.94 3.74
C PHE A 72 2.41 -1.26 4.81
N PHE A 73 3.15 -0.26 5.28
CA PHE A 73 4.18 -0.49 6.29
C PHE A 73 3.63 -0.68 7.70
N MET A 74 2.55 0.02 8.06
CA MET A 74 2.02 0.05 9.43
C MET A 74 1.04 -1.08 9.73
N VAL A 75 0.20 -1.44 8.75
CA VAL A 75 -0.89 -2.41 8.92
C VAL A 75 -0.56 -3.69 8.15
N PHE A 76 -0.41 -3.58 6.82
CA PHE A 76 -0.26 -4.75 5.96
C PHE A 76 0.97 -5.60 6.30
N ARG A 77 2.15 -4.98 6.41
CA ARG A 77 3.43 -5.70 6.62
C ARG A 77 3.63 -6.23 8.03
N LYS A 78 2.95 -5.67 9.05
CA LYS A 78 3.16 -6.09 10.45
C LYS A 78 2.55 -7.46 10.76
N LEU A 79 1.55 -7.91 10.00
CA LEU A 79 0.84 -9.17 10.28
C LEU A 79 1.47 -10.41 9.63
N SER A 80 2.32 -10.26 8.60
CA SER A 80 3.02 -11.41 7.98
C SER A 80 4.11 -12.05 8.87
N ARG A 81 4.28 -11.60 10.12
CA ARG A 81 5.23 -12.19 11.10
C ARG A 81 4.58 -12.74 12.37
N GLY A 82 3.26 -12.81 12.43
CA GLY A 82 2.56 -13.26 13.62
C GLY A 82 1.33 -14.07 13.27
N SER A 83 1.53 -15.28 12.77
CA SER A 83 0.64 -16.39 13.12
C SER A 83 0.65 -16.53 14.65
N SER A 84 -0.11 -15.68 15.33
CA SER A 84 -0.44 -15.88 16.73
C SER A 84 -1.33 -17.11 16.74
N PRO A 85 -0.88 -18.26 17.28
CA PRO A 85 -1.77 -19.39 17.46
C PRO A 85 -2.92 -18.91 18.33
N ALA A 86 -4.15 -19.24 17.95
CA ALA A 86 -5.30 -19.03 18.81
C ALA A 86 -4.96 -19.57 20.21
N PRO A 87 -5.31 -18.87 21.31
CA PRO A 87 -5.07 -19.39 22.65
C PRO A 87 -5.84 -20.71 22.79
N VAL A 88 -5.11 -21.81 22.92
CA VAL A 88 -5.61 -23.18 23.16
C VAL A 88 -6.14 -23.30 24.60
N SER A 89 -6.90 -22.31 25.08
CA SER A 89 -7.37 -22.19 26.46
C SER A 89 -8.88 -22.41 26.62
N ALA A 90 -9.60 -22.75 25.54
CA ALA A 90 -11.05 -22.99 25.59
C ALA A 90 -11.42 -24.49 25.52
N ALA A 91 -10.47 -25.39 25.78
CA ALA A 91 -10.71 -26.83 25.78
C ALA A 91 -9.89 -27.50 26.89
N VAL A 92 -10.31 -27.34 28.14
CA VAL A 92 -10.38 -28.38 29.20
C VAL A 92 -11.14 -27.72 30.36
N ALA A 93 -12.43 -28.03 30.45
CA ALA A 93 -13.23 -27.94 31.66
C ALA A 93 -13.55 -29.38 32.09
#